data_AF-A0A2W4VRD4-F1
#
_entry.id   AF-A0A2W4VRD4-F1
#
_cell.length_a   1.000
_cell.length_b   1.000
_cell.length_c   1.000
_cell.angle_alpha   90.00
_cell.angle_beta   90.00
_cell.angle_gamma   90.00
#
_symmetry.space_group_name_H-M   'P 1'
#
loop_
_entity.id
_entity.type
_entity.pdbx_description
1 polymer ?
#
loop_
_entity_poly.entity_id
_entity_poly.type
_entity_poly.pdbx_seq_one_letter_code
_entity_poly.pdbx_strand_id
1 'polypeptide(L)'
;MAELILPGSLEFAIALAGIPPVPTWRAEAERTNGETYLICRAGSLGLMEAVTRQEWEEYCNDGELDERQLEIDAHEQALEGVVNV
;
A
#
# COMPACT_ATOMS: atom_id res chain seq x y z
N MET A 1 24.12 -10.94 -9.02
CA MET A 1 23.74 -9.70 -8.30
C MET A 1 22.96 -8.84 -9.27
N ALA A 2 21.74 -8.44 -8.94
CA ALA A 2 20.96 -7.55 -9.80
C ALA A 2 21.59 -6.15 -9.74
N GLU A 3 21.93 -5.59 -10.90
CA GLU A 3 22.49 -4.25 -11.02
C GLU A 3 21.40 -3.22 -10.72
N LEU A 4 21.71 -2.23 -9.87
CA LEU A 4 20.73 -1.25 -9.42
C LEU A 4 20.47 -0.24 -10.56
N ILE A 5 19.25 -0.24 -11.09
CA ILE A 5 18.85 0.68 -12.17
C ILE A 5 18.43 2.02 -11.55
N LEU A 6 19.22 3.07 -11.77
CA LEU A 6 18.98 4.39 -11.18
C LEU A 6 18.06 5.27 -12.04
N PRO A 7 17.19 6.10 -11.43
CA PRO A 7 16.40 7.10 -12.15
C PRO A 7 17.26 8.00 -13.04
N GLY A 8 16.82 8.22 -14.29
CA GLY A 8 17.53 9.06 -15.28
C GLY A 8 18.51 8.31 -16.19
N SER A 9 18.76 7.03 -15.95
CA SER A 9 19.53 6.17 -16.86
C SER A 9 18.69 5.69 -18.06
N LEU A 10 19.36 5.25 -19.13
CA LEU A 10 18.68 4.64 -20.28
C LEU A 10 18.00 3.32 -19.88
N GLU A 11 18.68 2.54 -19.04
CA GLU A 11 18.20 1.28 -18.47
C GLU A 11 16.91 1.52 -17.67
N PHE A 12 16.82 2.63 -16.94
CA PHE A 12 15.59 3.02 -16.22
C PHE A 12 14.46 3.36 -17.18
N ALA A 13 14.72 4.12 -18.24
CA ALA A 13 13.71 4.46 -19.23
C ALA A 13 13.18 3.22 -19.97
N ILE A 14 14.07 2.29 -20.34
CA ILE A 14 13.72 1.00 -20.98
C ILE A 14 12.90 0.14 -20.02
N ALA A 15 13.33 0.03 -18.76
CA ALA A 15 12.58 -0.71 -17.75
C ALA A 15 11.17 -0.12 -17.57
N LEU A 16 11.06 1.20 -17.46
CA LEU A 16 9.77 1.89 -17.31
C LEU A 16 8.84 1.67 -18.51
N ALA A 17 9.38 1.68 -19.73
CA ALA A 17 8.62 1.44 -20.96
C ALA A 17 8.13 -0.01 -21.09
N GLY A 18 8.82 -0.95 -20.46
CA GLY A 18 8.44 -2.37 -20.42
C GLY A 18 7.45 -2.71 -19.32
N ILE A 19 7.25 -1.83 -18.34
CA ILE A 19 6.23 -2.03 -17.30
C ILE A 19 4.87 -1.79 -17.96
N PRO A 20 3.99 -2.81 -18.03
CA PRO A 20 2.64 -2.59 -18.53
C PRO A 20 1.99 -1.47 -17.71
N PRO A 21 1.21 -0.58 -18.33
CA PRO A 21 0.54 0.48 -17.59
C PRO A 21 -0.25 -0.17 -16.46
N VAL A 22 0.13 0.17 -15.23
CA VAL A 22 -0.58 -0.29 -14.03
C VAL A 22 -2.04 0.08 -14.27
N PRO A 23 -3.00 -0.87 -14.12
CA PRO A 23 -4.41 -0.54 -14.27
C PRO A 23 -4.70 0.71 -13.46
N THR A 24 -5.21 1.75 -14.12
CA THR A 24 -5.61 2.94 -13.38
C THR A 24 -6.67 2.52 -12.37
N TRP A 25 -6.75 3.19 -11.23
CA TRP A 25 -7.80 2.92 -10.23
C TRP A 25 -9.21 2.93 -10.87
N ARG A 26 -9.41 3.70 -11.94
CA ARG A 26 -10.64 3.73 -12.72
C ARG A 26 -10.88 2.43 -13.49
N ALA A 27 -9.86 1.91 -14.17
CA ALA A 27 -9.95 0.62 -14.86
C ALA A 27 -10.19 -0.52 -13.87
N GLU A 28 -9.62 -0.44 -12.68
CA GLU A 28 -9.84 -1.41 -11.61
C GLU A 28 -11.26 -1.33 -11.05
N ALA A 29 -11.77 -0.13 -10.78
CA ALA A 29 -13.16 0.08 -10.37
C ALA A 29 -14.17 -0.34 -11.45
N GLU A 30 -13.88 -0.09 -12.73
CA GLU A 30 -14.72 -0.58 -13.84
C GLU A 30 -14.72 -2.12 -13.91
N ARG A 31 -13.57 -2.76 -13.67
CA ARG A 31 -13.42 -4.22 -13.65
C ARG A 31 -14.19 -4.88 -12.51
N THR A 32 -14.17 -4.28 -11.34
CA THR A 32 -14.85 -4.79 -10.13
C THR A 32 -16.26 -4.27 -9.97
N ASN A 33 -16.79 -3.52 -10.95
CA ASN A 33 -18.09 -2.87 -10.89
C ASN A 33 -18.24 -1.94 -9.65
N GLY A 34 -17.14 -1.35 -9.21
CA GLY A 34 -17.06 -0.48 -8.04
C GLY A 34 -16.78 -1.19 -6.72
N GLU A 35 -16.64 -2.53 -6.71
CA GLU A 35 -16.38 -3.32 -5.50
C GLU A 35 -14.88 -3.60 -5.31
N THR A 36 -14.06 -2.55 -5.27
CA THR A 36 -12.65 -2.65 -4.86
C THR A 36 -12.50 -2.03 -3.48
N TYR A 37 -12.01 -2.80 -2.53
CA TYR A 37 -11.72 -2.35 -1.16
C TYR A 37 -10.23 -2.14 -1.00
N LEU A 38 -9.84 -1.20 -0.15
CA LEU A 38 -8.45 -0.96 0.21
C LEU A 38 -8.25 -1.23 1.70
N ILE A 39 -7.25 -2.03 2.03
CA ILE A 39 -6.82 -2.27 3.41
C ILE A 39 -5.34 -1.92 3.57
N CYS A 40 -4.91 -1.75 4.82
CA CYS A 40 -3.53 -1.50 5.19
C CYS A 40 -3.17 -2.45 6.33
N ARG A 41 -2.53 -3.58 6.02
CA ARG A 41 -2.15 -4.56 7.05
C ARG A 41 -1.13 -4.00 8.02
N ALA A 42 -1.12 -4.53 9.25
CA ALA A 42 -0.08 -4.24 10.22
C ALA A 42 1.31 -4.61 9.65
N GLY A 43 2.30 -3.75 9.87
CA GLY A 43 3.66 -3.93 9.35
C GLY A 43 3.83 -3.62 7.85
N SER A 44 2.79 -3.15 7.15
CA SER A 44 2.89 -2.75 5.74
C SER A 44 3.49 -1.35 5.53
N LEU A 45 3.92 -0.67 6.60
CA LEU A 45 4.46 0.69 6.55
C LEU A 45 3.51 1.72 5.91
N GLY A 46 2.20 1.51 6.05
CA GLY A 46 1.18 2.38 5.46
C GLY A 46 0.90 2.13 3.98
N LEU A 47 1.46 1.07 3.40
CA LEU A 47 1.12 0.68 2.03
C LEU A 47 -0.28 0.08 2.00
N MET A 48 -1.12 0.68 1.15
CA MET A 48 -2.48 0.23 0.88
C MET A 48 -2.46 -0.86 -0.21
N GLU A 49 -3.28 -1.88 -0.03
CA GLU A 49 -3.49 -2.94 -1.04
C GLU A 49 -4.97 -3.05 -1.43
N ALA A 50 -5.20 -3.42 -2.69
CA ALA A 50 -6.55 -3.68 -3.20
C ALA A 50 -6.94 -5.13 -2.91
N VAL A 51 -8.09 -5.29 -2.26
CA VAL A 51 -8.61 -6.60 -1.82
C VAL A 51 -10.06 -6.78 -2.21
N THR A 52 -10.52 -8.03 -2.13
CA THR A 52 -11.93 -8.38 -2.30
C THR A 52 -12.76 -7.94 -1.09
N ARG A 53 -14.08 -7.93 -1.25
CA ARG A 53 -15.00 -7.66 -0.14
C ARG A 53 -14.82 -8.65 1.03
N GLN A 54 -14.62 -9.93 0.73
CA GLN A 54 -14.45 -10.95 1.77
C GLN A 54 -13.21 -10.65 2.63
N GLU A 55 -12.07 -10.39 1.98
CA GLU A 55 -10.83 -10.05 2.69
C GLU A 55 -10.96 -8.75 3.50
N TRP A 56 -11.74 -7.78 3.00
CA TRP A 56 -12.06 -6.58 3.77
C TRP A 56 -12.92 -6.89 5.01
N GLU A 57 -13.92 -7.76 4.88
CA GLU A 57 -14.75 -8.20 6.01
C GLU A 57 -13.91 -8.96 7.06
N GLU A 58 -13.01 -9.84 6.64
CA GLU A 58 -12.05 -10.53 7.52
C GLU A 58 -11.14 -9.52 8.23
N TYR A 59 -10.51 -8.61 7.49
CA TYR A 59 -9.66 -7.56 8.05
C TYR A 59 -10.36 -6.71 9.12
N CYS A 60 -11.64 -6.37 8.92
CA CYS A 60 -12.42 -5.59 9.86
C CYS A 60 -12.89 -6.36 11.10
N ASN A 61 -13.05 -7.69 11.02
CA ASN A 61 -13.68 -8.47 12.08
C ASN A 61 -12.72 -9.42 12.83
N ASP A 62 -11.59 -9.78 12.22
CA ASP A 62 -10.64 -10.76 12.80
C ASP A 62 -9.55 -10.10 13.66
N GLY A 63 -9.59 -8.78 13.84
CA GLY A 63 -8.68 -8.02 14.72
C GLY A 63 -7.45 -7.44 14.01
N GLU A 64 -7.21 -7.74 12.73
CA GLU A 64 -6.10 -7.15 11.96
C GLU A 64 -6.17 -5.60 11.92
N LEU A 65 -7.38 -5.04 11.84
CA LEU A 65 -7.60 -3.59 11.91
C LEU A 65 -7.18 -3.00 13.27
N ASP A 66 -7.45 -3.71 14.37
CA ASP A 66 -7.09 -3.24 15.71
C ASP A 66 -5.57 -3.27 15.90
N GLU A 67 -4.90 -4.33 15.42
CA GLU A 67 -3.44 -4.42 15.41
C GLU A 67 -2.82 -3.27 14.62
N ARG A 68 -3.41 -2.92 13.47
CA ARG A 68 -2.97 -1.79 12.67
C ARG A 68 -3.14 -0.46 13.42
N GLN A 69 -4.25 -0.26 14.13
CA GLN A 69 -4.46 0.97 14.91
C GLN A 69 -3.40 1.11 16.01
N LEU A 70 -3.06 0.03 16.72
CA LEU A 70 -2.01 0.05 17.73
C LEU A 70 -0.63 0.44 17.17
N GLU A 71 -0.31 -0.02 15.94
CA GLU A 71 0.91 0.38 15.24
C GLU A 71 0.91 1.88 14.90
N ILE A 72 -0.22 2.43 14.43
CA ILE A 72 -0.37 3.86 14.15
C ILE A 72 -0.14 4.66 15.43
N ASP A 73 -0.82 4.30 16.52
CA ASP A 73 -0.75 5.02 17.79
C ASP A 73 0.70 5.02 18.34
N ALA A 74 1.40 3.88 18.24
CA ALA A 74 2.80 3.78 18.64
C ALA A 74 3.73 4.68 17.81
N HIS A 75 3.48 4.79 16.51
CA HIS A 75 4.23 5.69 15.63
C HIS A 75 3.93 7.17 15.92
N GLU A 76 2.67 7.54 16.15
CA GLU A 76 2.29 8.90 16.49
C GLU A 76 2.94 9.35 17.80
N GLN A 77 2.93 8.50 18.83
CA GLN A 77 3.63 8.79 20.09
C GLN A 77 5.14 8.97 19.90
N ALA A 78 5.77 8.13 19.07
CA ALA A 78 7.19 8.27 18.76
C ALA A 78 7.48 9.60 18.04
N LEU A 79 6.60 10.04 17.14
CA LEU A 79 6.70 11.32 16.45
C LEU A 79 6.52 12.51 17.40
N GLU A 80 5.52 12.49 18.28
CA GLU A 80 5.32 13.54 19.30
C GLU A 80 6.52 13.68 20.24
N GLY A 81 7.16 12.57 20.58
CA GLY A 81 8.39 12.55 21.39
C GLY A 81 9.62 13.14 20.67
N VAL A 82 9.62 13.20 19.33
CA VAL A 82 10.70 13.79 18.53
C VAL A 82 10.47 15.28 18.26
N VAL A 83 9.21 15.71 18.11
CA VAL A 83 8.86 17.11 17.82
C VAL A 83 8.94 18.02 19.07
N ASN A 84 8.85 17.45 20.27
CA ASN A 84 8.91 18.18 21.54
C ASN A 84 10.32 18.25 22.18
N VAL A 85 11.38 18.03 21.40
CA VAL A 85 12.80 18.19 21.79
C VAL A 85 13.42 19.32 20.99
#